data_AF-A0A353M147-F1
#
_entry.id   AF-A0A353M147-F1
#
_cell.length_a   1.000
_cell.length_b   1.000
_cell.length_c   1.000
_cell.angle_alpha   90.00
_cell.angle_beta   90.00
_cell.angle_gamma   90.00
#
_symmetry.space_group_name_H-M   'P 1'
#
loop_
_entity.id
_entity.type
_entity.pdbx_description
1 polymer ?
#
loop_
_entity_poly.entity_id
_entity_poly.type
_entity_poly.pdbx_seq_one_letter_code
_entity_poly.pdbx_strand_id
1 'polypeptide(L)'
;TMILMFIGGSPGSTAGGIKTTTFAALVISAWSSLKNTKGDSVFGRQLEESALRRANTVVVINLTLVLVSSLVISATKPALPLGDVVFETVSALSTVGLSTGVTGSLGIIGQLMLILLMYTGRVGSISLALLFMQHRMPVSIQKPTERIIIG
;
A
#
# COMPACT_ATOMS: atom_id res chain seq x y z
N THR A 1 -15.48 -4.95 7.20
CA THR A 1 -14.55 -4.15 8.04
C THR A 1 -13.16 -4.05 7.44
N MET A 2 -12.59 -5.09 6.82
CA MET A 2 -11.25 -5.07 6.22
C MET A 2 -10.96 -3.89 5.26
N ILE A 3 -11.93 -3.50 4.43
CA ILE A 3 -11.76 -2.37 3.49
C ILE A 3 -11.52 -1.05 4.23
N LEU A 4 -12.20 -0.82 5.35
CA LEU A 4 -12.02 0.38 6.17
C LEU A 4 -10.68 0.40 6.91
N MET A 5 -10.09 -0.78 7.19
CA MET A 5 -8.76 -0.86 7.77
C MET A 5 -7.68 -0.57 6.73
N PHE A 6 -7.91 -0.97 5.49
CA PHE A 6 -6.99 -0.74 4.39
C PHE A 6 -6.93 0.74 3.99
N ILE A 7 -8.08 1.43 4.04
CA ILE A 7 -8.19 2.88 3.92
C ILE A 7 -7.84 3.50 5.28
N GLY A 8 -6.54 3.78 5.47
CA GLY A 8 -5.97 4.29 6.72
C GLY A 8 -6.25 5.77 6.95
N GLY A 9 -5.41 6.40 7.78
CA GLY A 9 -5.61 7.80 8.22
C GLY A 9 -5.35 8.88 7.16
N SER A 10 -5.54 10.13 7.58
CA SER A 10 -5.26 11.33 6.78
C SER A 10 -3.75 11.52 6.49
N PRO A 11 -3.38 12.27 5.42
CA PRO A 11 -1.99 12.69 5.19
C PRO A 11 -1.45 13.43 6.41
N GLY A 12 -0.18 13.19 6.75
CA GLY A 12 0.42 13.70 8.00
C GLY A 12 0.05 12.92 9.27
N SER A 13 -0.92 12.00 9.22
CA SER A 13 -1.21 11.09 10.33
C SER A 13 -0.13 10.02 10.48
N THR A 14 -0.02 9.53 11.72
CA THR A 14 0.86 8.43 12.11
C THR A 14 0.20 7.06 11.93
N ALA A 15 -1.09 7.01 11.62
CA ALA A 15 -1.77 5.78 11.24
C ALA A 15 -1.25 5.28 9.89
N GLY A 16 -0.84 4.00 9.84
CA GLY A 16 -0.40 3.29 8.66
C GLY A 16 -1.55 2.96 7.67
N GLY A 17 -1.19 2.32 6.56
CA GLY A 17 -2.13 1.93 5.49
C GLY A 17 -2.13 2.87 4.29
N ILE A 18 -3.10 2.70 3.38
CA ILE A 18 -3.28 3.63 2.25
C ILE A 18 -3.92 4.90 2.79
N LYS A 19 -3.20 6.02 2.69
CA LYS A 19 -3.72 7.30 3.19
C LYS A 19 -4.99 7.70 2.45
N THR A 20 -5.92 8.34 3.16
CA THR A 20 -7.19 8.78 2.56
C THR A 20 -6.99 9.69 1.35
N THR A 21 -5.95 10.52 1.33
CA THR A 21 -5.63 11.35 0.17
C THR A 21 -5.09 10.57 -1.01
N THR A 22 -4.33 9.50 -0.78
CA THR A 22 -3.88 8.58 -1.83
C THR A 22 -5.08 7.90 -2.47
N PHE A 23 -6.01 7.41 -1.65
CA PHE A 23 -7.25 6.81 -2.12
C PHE A 23 -8.12 7.83 -2.88
N ALA A 24 -8.33 9.02 -2.35
CA ALA A 24 -9.10 10.08 -2.99
C ALA A 24 -8.50 10.52 -4.33
N ALA A 25 -7.16 10.68 -4.40
CA ALA A 25 -6.48 11.04 -5.64
C ALA A 25 -6.65 9.96 -6.72
N LEU A 26 -6.55 8.68 -6.36
CA LEU A 26 -6.76 7.57 -7.29
C LEU A 26 -8.21 7.48 -7.77
N VAL A 27 -9.19 7.66 -6.88
CA VAL A 27 -10.61 7.64 -7.26
C VAL A 27 -10.94 8.79 -8.20
N ILE A 28 -10.43 10.00 -7.92
CA ILE A 28 -10.67 11.16 -8.77
C ILE A 28 -9.97 11.01 -10.12
N SER A 29 -8.73 10.50 -10.13
CA SER A 29 -8.00 10.23 -11.37
C SER A 29 -8.70 9.16 -12.22
N ALA A 30 -9.17 8.08 -11.60
CA ALA A 30 -9.96 7.06 -12.30
C ALA A 30 -11.23 7.67 -12.91
N TRP A 31 -11.97 8.48 -12.14
CA TRP A 31 -13.19 9.13 -12.65
C TRP A 31 -12.88 10.12 -13.78
N SER A 32 -11.85 10.93 -13.63
CA SER A 32 -11.39 11.89 -14.65
C SER A 32 -10.96 11.18 -15.94
N SER A 33 -10.27 10.03 -15.81
CA SER A 33 -9.89 9.17 -16.93
C SER A 33 -11.11 8.58 -17.64
N LEU A 34 -12.15 8.14 -16.90
CA LEU A 34 -13.42 7.71 -17.50
C LEU A 34 -14.16 8.86 -18.20
N LYS A 35 -14.07 10.08 -17.66
CA LYS A 35 -14.71 11.27 -18.21
C LYS A 35 -13.92 11.92 -19.35
N ASN A 36 -12.74 11.40 -19.68
CA ASN A 36 -11.85 11.87 -20.75
C ASN A 36 -11.47 13.36 -20.62
N THR A 37 -11.49 13.90 -19.40
CA THR A 37 -11.07 15.27 -19.11
C THR A 37 -9.56 15.30 -18.95
N LYS A 38 -8.86 16.09 -19.79
CA LYS A 38 -7.37 16.19 -19.85
C LYS A 38 -6.72 16.88 -18.65
N GLY A 39 -7.24 16.70 -17.45
CA GLY A 39 -6.65 17.26 -16.24
C GLY A 39 -7.36 16.71 -15.02
N ASP A 40 -6.61 16.00 -14.18
CA ASP A 40 -7.04 15.56 -12.86
C ASP A 40 -7.12 16.79 -11.94
N SER A 41 -8.13 17.62 -12.17
CA SER A 41 -8.37 18.83 -11.41
C SER A 41 -9.27 18.52 -10.21
N VAL A 42 -8.69 18.47 -9.02
CA VAL A 42 -9.43 18.43 -7.76
C VAL A 42 -9.70 19.87 -7.34
N PHE A 43 -10.96 20.26 -7.16
CA PHE A 43 -11.32 21.63 -6.71
C PHE A 43 -10.76 22.77 -7.60
N GLY A 44 -10.55 22.51 -8.90
CA GLY A 44 -9.97 23.50 -9.82
C GLY A 44 -8.43 23.61 -9.79
N ARG A 45 -7.72 22.70 -9.09
CA ARG A 45 -6.26 22.57 -9.12
C ARG A 45 -5.83 21.24 -9.73
N GLN A 46 -4.93 21.28 -10.72
CA GLN A 46 -4.35 20.07 -11.31
C GLN A 46 -3.49 19.34 -10.28
N LEU A 47 -3.72 18.02 -10.16
CA LEU A 47 -2.83 17.14 -9.43
C LEU A 47 -1.51 17.00 -10.21
N GLU A 48 -0.41 17.13 -9.49
CA GLU A 48 0.92 16.90 -10.05
C GLU A 48 1.05 15.42 -10.43
N GLU A 49 1.47 15.10 -11.66
CA GLU A 49 1.67 13.71 -12.10
C GLU A 49 2.62 12.93 -11.18
N SER A 50 3.59 13.64 -10.57
CA SER A 50 4.53 13.08 -9.60
C SER A 50 3.82 12.56 -8.35
N ALA A 51 2.77 13.25 -7.88
CA ALA A 51 1.97 12.87 -6.73
C ALA A 51 1.10 11.64 -7.04
N LEU A 52 0.53 11.58 -8.24
CA LEU A 52 -0.26 10.41 -8.69
C LEU A 52 0.62 9.16 -8.84
N ARG A 53 1.81 9.29 -9.45
CA ARG A 53 2.79 8.20 -9.57
C ARG A 53 3.23 7.69 -8.20
N ARG A 54 3.53 8.60 -7.26
CA ARG A 54 3.87 8.22 -5.87
C ARG A 54 2.71 7.51 -5.19
N ALA A 55 1.49 8.04 -5.33
CA ALA A 55 0.29 7.43 -4.78
C ALA A 55 0.10 5.99 -5.26
N ASN A 56 0.18 5.77 -6.57
CA ASN A 56 0.08 4.44 -7.16
C ASN A 56 1.19 3.49 -6.65
N THR A 57 2.43 3.99 -6.57
CA THR A 57 3.57 3.23 -6.05
C THR A 57 3.33 2.75 -4.61
N VAL A 58 2.77 3.60 -3.73
CA VAL A 58 2.45 3.22 -2.34
C VAL A 58 1.44 2.10 -2.31
N VAL A 59 0.37 2.22 -3.09
CA VAL A 59 -0.71 1.24 -3.13
C VAL A 59 -0.19 -0.11 -3.58
N VAL A 60 0.59 -0.14 -4.66
CA VAL A 60 1.18 -1.38 -5.18
C VAL A 60 2.12 -2.02 -4.16
N ILE A 61 3.00 -1.24 -3.52
CA ILE A 61 3.93 -1.75 -2.50
C ILE A 61 3.15 -2.34 -1.32
N ASN A 62 2.20 -1.59 -0.76
CA ASN A 62 1.40 -2.04 0.38
C ASN A 62 0.60 -3.30 0.06
N LEU A 63 -0.04 -3.36 -1.11
CA LEU A 63 -0.80 -4.52 -1.55
C LEU A 63 0.10 -5.74 -1.70
N THR A 64 1.26 -5.58 -2.33
CA THR A 64 2.22 -6.67 -2.51
C THR A 64 2.73 -7.18 -1.16
N LEU A 65 2.99 -6.29 -0.21
CA LEU A 65 3.49 -6.65 1.12
C LEU A 65 2.44 -7.46 1.92
N VAL A 66 1.17 -7.07 1.86
CA VAL A 66 0.06 -7.81 2.50
C VAL A 66 -0.16 -9.17 1.83
N LEU A 67 -0.12 -9.24 0.49
CA LEU A 67 -0.27 -10.50 -0.23
C LEU A 67 0.87 -11.48 0.08
N VAL A 68 2.13 -11.03 0.01
CA VAL A 68 3.28 -11.89 0.29
C VAL A 68 3.28 -12.36 1.75
N SER A 69 3.05 -11.46 2.70
CA SER A 69 3.01 -11.83 4.12
C SER A 69 1.87 -12.78 4.46
N SER A 70 0.67 -12.56 3.92
CA SER A 70 -0.47 -13.46 4.14
C SER A 70 -0.24 -14.84 3.53
N LEU A 71 0.37 -14.93 2.35
CA LEU A 71 0.75 -16.20 1.73
C LEU A 71 1.82 -16.95 2.56
N VAL A 72 2.85 -16.25 3.04
CA VAL A 72 3.92 -16.86 3.87
C VAL A 72 3.34 -17.37 5.19
N ILE A 73 2.49 -16.60 5.85
CA ILE A 73 1.85 -17.01 7.11
C ILE A 73 0.92 -18.21 6.88
N SER A 74 0.12 -18.18 5.81
CA SER A 74 -0.77 -19.30 5.45
C SER A 74 0.01 -20.57 5.11
N ALA A 75 1.12 -20.47 4.38
CA ALA A 75 1.98 -21.62 4.07
C ALA A 75 2.62 -22.21 5.34
N THR A 76 2.95 -21.37 6.33
CA THR A 76 3.54 -21.82 7.59
C THR A 76 2.50 -22.46 8.52
N LYS A 77 1.25 -21.96 8.49
CA LYS A 77 0.14 -22.40 9.34
C LYS A 77 -1.14 -22.62 8.51
N PRO A 78 -1.23 -23.75 7.78
CA PRO A 78 -2.37 -24.04 6.90
C PRO A 78 -3.68 -24.32 7.66
N ALA A 79 -3.62 -24.59 8.97
CA ALA A 79 -4.79 -24.84 9.81
C ALA A 79 -5.60 -23.57 10.12
N LEU A 80 -5.08 -22.37 9.81
CA LEU A 80 -5.75 -21.11 10.09
C LEU A 80 -6.62 -20.66 8.91
N PRO A 81 -7.81 -20.07 9.17
CA PRO A 81 -8.62 -19.47 8.11
C PRO A 81 -7.86 -18.35 7.40
N LEU A 82 -7.84 -18.38 6.07
CA LEU A 82 -7.21 -17.33 5.26
C LEU A 82 -7.77 -15.93 5.56
N GLY A 83 -9.07 -15.83 5.87
CA GLY A 83 -9.72 -14.57 6.23
C GLY A 83 -9.08 -13.91 7.46
N ASP A 84 -8.74 -14.71 8.47
CA ASP A 84 -8.14 -14.21 9.71
C ASP A 84 -6.69 -13.78 9.50
N VAL A 85 -5.94 -14.54 8.69
CA VAL A 85 -4.56 -14.19 8.31
C VAL A 85 -4.50 -12.88 7.53
N VAL A 86 -5.41 -12.70 6.58
CA VAL A 86 -5.52 -11.45 5.81
C VAL A 86 -5.95 -10.30 6.72
N PHE A 87 -6.87 -10.53 7.65
CA PHE A 87 -7.27 -9.52 8.62
C PHE A 87 -6.10 -9.06 9.51
N GLU A 88 -5.32 -10.00 10.04
CA GLU A 88 -4.14 -9.70 10.87
C GLU A 88 -3.07 -8.94 10.10
N THR A 89 -2.77 -9.36 8.87
CA THR A 89 -1.75 -8.71 8.03
C THR A 89 -2.17 -7.29 7.61
N VAL A 90 -3.43 -7.08 7.27
CA VAL A 90 -3.99 -5.74 6.99
C VAL A 90 -3.97 -4.87 8.25
N SER A 91 -4.37 -5.42 9.40
CA SER A 91 -4.35 -4.69 10.68
C SER A 91 -2.94 -4.28 11.08
N ALA A 92 -1.96 -5.16 10.91
CA ALA A 92 -0.55 -4.87 11.18
C ALA A 92 0.01 -3.80 10.24
N LEU A 93 -0.22 -3.92 8.93
CA LEU A 93 0.23 -2.91 7.95
C LEU A 93 -0.41 -1.55 8.22
N SER A 94 -1.71 -1.53 8.46
CA SER A 94 -2.45 -0.30 8.72
C SER A 94 -2.31 0.22 10.15
N THR A 95 -1.57 -0.51 11.02
CA THR A 95 -1.38 -0.19 12.44
C THR A 95 -2.70 0.05 13.19
N VAL A 96 -3.74 -0.71 12.85
CA VAL A 96 -5.09 -0.53 13.42
C VAL A 96 -5.16 -1.09 14.84
N GLY A 97 -4.38 -2.15 15.13
CA GLY A 97 -4.33 -2.77 16.45
C GLY A 97 -5.51 -3.70 16.75
N LEU A 98 -6.37 -3.97 15.78
CA LEU A 98 -7.45 -4.94 15.88
C LEU A 98 -6.94 -6.35 15.54
N SER A 99 -7.39 -7.35 16.29
CA SER A 99 -7.01 -8.74 16.09
C SER A 99 -8.24 -9.64 16.11
N THR A 100 -8.20 -10.72 15.33
CA THR A 100 -9.17 -11.82 15.38
C THR A 100 -8.90 -12.80 16.53
N GLY A 101 -7.86 -12.56 17.33
CA GLY A 101 -7.39 -13.45 18.40
C GLY A 101 -6.41 -14.52 17.92
N VAL A 102 -6.14 -14.57 16.62
CA VAL A 102 -5.29 -15.60 15.99
C VAL A 102 -3.80 -15.27 16.14
N THR A 103 -3.43 -14.02 16.46
CA THR A 103 -2.04 -13.53 16.59
C THR A 103 -1.16 -14.38 17.51
N GLY A 104 -1.71 -14.90 18.61
CA GLY A 104 -0.97 -15.78 19.54
C GLY A 104 -0.66 -17.16 18.96
N SER A 105 -1.43 -17.60 17.96
CA SER A 105 -1.32 -18.92 17.35
C SER A 105 -0.50 -18.95 16.05
N LEU A 106 -0.04 -17.80 15.54
CA LEU A 106 0.72 -17.68 14.28
C LEU A 106 2.11 -18.33 14.32
N GLY A 107 2.65 -18.61 15.51
CA GLY A 107 4.03 -19.07 15.68
C GLY A 107 5.07 -17.96 15.45
N ILE A 108 6.34 -18.27 15.72
CA ILE A 108 7.44 -17.29 15.76
C ILE A 108 7.62 -16.58 14.40
N ILE A 109 7.53 -17.32 13.29
CA ILE A 109 7.69 -16.79 11.93
C ILE A 109 6.58 -15.78 11.61
N GLY A 110 5.32 -16.11 11.93
CA GLY A 110 4.20 -15.21 11.69
C GLY A 110 4.27 -13.95 12.56
N GLN A 111 4.71 -14.07 13.81
CA GLN A 111 4.92 -12.91 14.70
C GLN A 111 6.02 -11.99 14.18
N LEU A 112 7.15 -12.52 13.71
CA LEU A 112 8.22 -11.71 13.09
C LEU A 112 7.72 -10.97 11.85
N MET A 113 6.92 -11.62 11.00
CA MET A 113 6.31 -10.98 9.84
C MET A 113 5.37 -9.83 10.25
N LEU A 114 4.51 -10.03 11.26
CA LEU A 114 3.63 -8.98 11.75
C LEU A 114 4.40 -7.79 12.34
N ILE A 115 5.51 -8.03 13.06
CA ILE A 115 6.36 -6.96 13.59
C ILE A 115 6.96 -6.13 12.44
N LEU A 116 7.46 -6.78 11.38
CA LEU A 116 7.97 -6.08 10.19
C LEU A 116 6.87 -5.29 9.46
N LEU A 117 5.66 -5.85 9.36
CA LEU A 117 4.50 -5.15 8.80
C LEU A 117 4.14 -3.91 9.61
N MET A 118 4.08 -4.01 10.95
CA MET A 118 3.80 -2.87 11.83
C MET A 118 4.86 -1.77 11.70
N TYR A 119 6.14 -2.15 11.65
CA TYR A 119 7.23 -1.20 11.45
C TYR A 119 7.13 -0.49 10.11
N THR A 120 6.90 -1.25 9.03
CA THR A 120 6.76 -0.71 7.67
C THR A 120 5.53 0.19 7.55
N GLY A 121 4.41 -0.22 8.16
CA GLY A 121 3.18 0.54 8.23
C GLY A 121 3.34 1.89 8.92
N ARG A 122 4.12 1.94 10.01
CA ARG A 122 4.35 3.16 10.80
C ARG A 122 5.40 4.10 10.20
N VAL A 123 6.52 3.57 9.69
CA VAL A 123 7.62 4.36 9.07
C VAL A 123 7.20 4.91 7.71
N GLY A 124 6.20 4.29 7.07
CA GLY A 124 5.72 4.61 5.75
C GLY A 124 6.47 3.80 4.70
N SER A 125 5.72 3.03 3.92
CA SER A 125 6.25 2.12 2.89
C SER A 125 7.06 2.82 1.82
N ILE A 126 6.75 4.09 1.47
CA ILE A 126 7.62 4.91 0.62
C ILE A 126 8.97 5.16 1.29
N SER A 127 9.01 5.58 2.55
CA SER A 127 10.25 5.92 3.24
C SER A 127 11.17 4.71 3.31
N LEU A 128 10.61 3.54 3.61
CA LEU A 128 11.34 2.28 3.62
C LEU A 128 11.81 1.90 2.21
N ALA A 129 10.94 2.00 1.20
CA ALA A 129 11.30 1.75 -0.19
C ALA A 129 12.41 2.70 -0.68
N LEU A 130 12.38 3.98 -0.33
CA LEU A 130 13.42 4.96 -0.66
C LEU A 130 14.74 4.66 0.07
N LEU A 131 14.69 4.11 1.28
CA LEU A 131 15.88 3.72 2.04
C LEU A 131 16.57 2.51 1.41
N PHE A 132 15.80 1.52 0.96
CA PHE A 132 16.30 0.36 0.22
C PHE A 132 16.69 0.71 -1.22
N MET A 133 16.00 1.68 -1.83
CA MET A 133 16.26 2.13 -3.19
C MET A 133 17.35 3.20 -3.16
N GLN A 134 18.59 2.73 -3.03
CA GLN A 134 19.82 3.50 -3.13
C GLN A 134 19.70 4.54 -4.25
N HIS A 135 19.96 5.83 -3.93
CA HIS A 135 19.90 6.98 -4.83
C HIS A 135 20.43 6.64 -6.23
N ARG A 136 19.52 6.24 -7.14
CA ARG A 136 19.88 6.10 -8.56
C ARG A 136 19.94 7.52 -9.09
N MET A 137 21.15 7.97 -9.40
CA MET A 137 21.40 9.25 -10.06
C MET A 137 20.41 9.44 -11.21
N PRO A 138 19.90 10.68 -11.44
CA PRO A 138 18.98 10.95 -12.52
C PRO A 138 19.60 10.44 -13.82
N VAL A 139 18.91 9.52 -14.49
CA VAL A 139 19.37 8.94 -15.74
C VAL A 139 19.40 10.06 -16.77
N SER A 140 20.60 10.54 -17.11
CA SER A 140 20.83 11.64 -18.06
C SER A 140 20.43 11.30 -19.51
N ILE A 141 20.05 10.05 -19.79
CA ILE A 141 19.66 9.56 -21.11
C ILE A 141 18.23 9.03 -21.03
N GLN A 142 17.30 9.78 -21.58
CA GLN A 142 15.89 9.39 -21.69
C GLN A 142 15.78 8.29 -22.76
N LYS A 143 15.46 7.06 -22.32
CA LYS A 143 15.22 5.93 -23.24
C LYS A 143 13.93 6.18 -24.05
N PRO A 144 13.86 5.72 -25.31
CA PRO A 144 12.67 5.87 -26.12
C PRO A 144 11.45 5.22 -25.46
N THR A 145 10.34 5.93 -25.46
CA THR A 145 9.08 5.50 -24.84
C THR A 145 8.43 4.43 -25.70
N GLU A 146 8.40 3.19 -25.24
CA GLU A 146 7.69 2.11 -25.93
C GLU A 146 6.22 2.12 -25.54
N ARG A 147 5.31 2.13 -26.53
CA ARG A 147 3.87 2.04 -26.30
C ARG A 147 3.50 0.58 -26.07
N ILE A 148 3.39 0.20 -24.80
CA ILE A 148 2.83 -1.10 -24.42
C ILE A 148 1.30 -0.98 -24.51
N ILE A 149 0.67 -1.88 -25.24
CA ILE A 149 -0.80 -1.98 -25.31
C ILE A 149 -1.25 -2.60 -23.98
N ILE A 150 -1.95 -1.82 -23.18
CA ILE A 150 -2.57 -2.28 -21.94
C ILE A 150 -4.05 -2.43 -22.25
N GLY A 151 -4.54 -3.68 -22.22
CA GLY A 151 -5.95 -4.03 -22.39
C GLY A 151 -6.70 -3.96 -21.07
#